data_AF-A0A812UCE6-F1
#
_entry.id   AF-A0A812UCE6-F1
#
_cell.length_a   1.000
_cell.length_b   1.000
_cell.length_c   1.000
_cell.angle_alpha   90.00
_cell.angle_beta   90.00
_cell.angle_gamma   90.00
#
_symmetry.space_group_name_H-M   'P 1'
#
loop_
_entity.id
_entity.type
_entity.pdbx_description
1 polymer ?
#
loop_
_entity_poly.entity_id
_entity_poly.type
_entity_poly.pdbx_seq_one_letter_code
_entity_poly.pdbx_strand_id
1 'polypeptide(L)'
;QLKPFQLLFGTAAVESGPTVVYLALSNPGYLPIRFSFQTPENLNLENVPYWCDEKALVDEREAHFSWVEEHGVYDIQPRSGAIPPGDFLH
;
A
#
# COMPACT_ATOMS: atom_id res chain seq x y z
N GLN A 1 -8.77 8.12 -13.14
CA GLN A 1 -7.48 7.54 -12.68
C GLN A 1 -7.20 8.08 -11.30
N LEU A 2 -6.94 7.21 -10.32
CA LEU A 2 -6.44 7.64 -9.02
C LEU A 2 -5.01 8.18 -9.23
N LYS A 3 -4.72 9.36 -8.68
CA LYS A 3 -3.36 9.91 -8.73
C LYS A 3 -2.52 9.20 -7.68
N PRO A 4 -1.33 8.67 -8.03
CA PRO A 4 -0.41 8.19 -7.02
C PRO A 4 -0.06 9.35 -6.08
N PHE A 5 0.04 9.06 -4.79
CA PHE A 5 0.58 9.97 -3.79
C PHE A 5 1.71 9.25 -3.06
N GLN A 6 2.70 10.01 -2.61
CA GLN A 6 3.83 9.49 -1.87
C GLN A 6 3.78 10.02 -0.44
N LEU A 7 4.08 9.15 0.50
CA LEU A 7 4.24 9.52 1.89
C LEU A 7 5.65 9.15 2.38
N LEU A 8 6.27 10.02 3.18
CA LEU A 8 7.64 9.87 3.67
C LEU A 8 7.64 9.91 5.19
N PHE A 9 7.82 8.75 5.82
CA PHE A 9 7.75 8.60 7.29
C PHE A 9 8.96 7.89 7.90
N GLY A 10 10.01 7.63 7.11
CA GLY A 10 11.19 6.85 7.50
C GLY A 10 12.30 7.63 8.19
N THR A 11 12.05 8.83 8.72
CA THR A 11 13.09 9.70 9.31
C THR A 11 13.14 9.65 10.84
N ALA A 12 12.47 8.67 11.45
CA ALA A 12 12.48 8.50 12.89
C ALA A 12 13.87 8.03 13.37
N ALA A 13 14.31 8.52 14.53
CA ALA A 13 15.62 8.15 15.08
C ALA A 13 15.65 6.67 15.50
N VAL A 14 16.84 6.07 15.53
CA VAL A 14 17.04 4.73 16.12
C VAL A 14 16.56 4.76 17.58
N GLU A 15 15.85 3.72 18.02
CA GLU A 15 15.15 3.62 19.32
C GLU A 15 13.90 4.50 19.51
N SER A 16 13.43 5.21 18.47
CA SER A 16 12.12 5.87 18.55
C SER A 16 10.98 4.86 18.50
N GLY A 17 9.84 5.22 19.12
CA GLY A 17 8.61 4.45 18.97
C GLY A 17 8.12 4.43 17.52
N PRO A 18 7.21 3.51 17.17
CA PRO A 18 6.70 3.40 15.80
C PRO A 18 6.03 4.70 15.34
N THR A 19 6.37 5.15 14.13
CA THR A 19 5.68 6.28 13.50
C THR A 19 4.29 5.82 13.05
N VAL A 20 3.25 6.40 13.64
CA VAL A 20 1.84 6.11 13.29
C VAL A 20 1.28 7.21 12.39
N VAL A 21 0.65 6.81 11.29
CA VAL A 21 0.08 7.70 10.28
C VAL A 21 -1.38 7.31 10.04
N TYR A 22 -2.25 8.31 9.99
CA TYR A 22 -3.67 8.13 9.72
C TYR A 22 -3.99 8.55 8.29
N LEU A 23 -4.74 7.71 7.57
CA LEU A 23 -5.24 8.01 6.22
C LEU A 23 -6.76 8.06 6.25
N ALA A 24 -7.33 9.20 5.86
CA ALA A 24 -8.76 9.32 5.66
C ALA A 24 -9.15 8.87 4.25
N LEU A 25 -10.02 7.87 4.15
CA LEU A 25 -10.65 7.44 2.89
C LEU A 25 -12.12 7.89 2.90
N SER A 26 -12.52 8.67 1.90
CA SER A 26 -13.90 9.15 1.75
C SER A 26 -14.55 8.55 0.51
N ASN A 27 -15.81 8.15 0.64
CA ASN A 27 -16.67 7.74 -0.47
C ASN A 27 -17.68 8.85 -0.80
N PRO A 28 -17.36 9.79 -1.70
CA PRO A 28 -18.30 10.83 -2.13
C PRO A 28 -19.37 10.31 -3.09
N GLY A 29 -19.37 9.01 -3.42
CA GLY A 29 -20.30 8.39 -4.35
C GLY A 29 -21.64 8.03 -3.72
N TYR A 30 -22.53 7.51 -4.55
CA TYR A 30 -23.89 7.09 -4.18
C TYR A 30 -24.01 5.59 -3.89
N LEU A 31 -22.94 4.81 -4.11
CA LEU A 31 -22.91 3.37 -3.92
C LEU A 31 -21.87 2.98 -2.87
N PRO A 32 -22.10 1.91 -2.08
CA PRO A 32 -21.09 1.40 -1.17
C PRO A 32 -19.82 0.98 -1.93
N ILE A 33 -18.66 1.33 -1.39
CA ILE A 33 -17.35 0.96 -1.95
C ILE A 33 -16.68 -0.02 -1.01
N ARG A 34 -16.00 -1.02 -1.56
CA ARG A 34 -15.04 -1.85 -0.81
C ARG A 34 -13.62 -1.43 -1.18
N PHE A 35 -12.74 -1.39 -0.19
CA PHE A 35 -11.32 -1.10 -0.39
C PHE A 35 -10.46 -2.22 0.20
N SER A 36 -9.26 -2.36 -0.35
CA SER A 36 -8.18 -3.14 0.25
C SER A 36 -6.83 -2.52 -0.09
N PHE A 37 -5.96 -2.42 0.90
CA PHE A 37 -4.54 -2.16 0.68
C PHE A 37 -3.90 -3.47 0.23
N GLN A 38 -3.16 -3.42 -0.87
CA GLN A 38 -2.51 -4.58 -1.46
C GLN A 38 -1.01 -4.32 -1.53
N THR A 39 -0.23 -5.32 -1.17
CA THR A 39 1.21 -5.36 -1.38
C THR A 39 1.54 -6.12 -2.68
N PRO A 40 2.75 -5.97 -3.24
CA PRO A 40 3.22 -6.83 -4.33
C PRO A 40 3.05 -8.33 -4.03
N GLU A 41 3.33 -8.76 -2.79
CA GLU A 41 3.07 -10.14 -2.35
C GLU A 41 1.59 -10.53 -2.47
N ASN A 42 0.66 -9.67 -2.02
CA ASN A 42 -0.77 -9.97 -2.08
C ASN A 42 -1.31 -9.99 -3.52
N LEU A 43 -0.67 -9.25 -4.43
CA LEU A 43 -1.07 -9.16 -5.83
C LEU A 43 -0.55 -10.33 -6.69
N ASN A 44 0.27 -11.25 -6.13
CA ASN A 44 0.91 -12.35 -6.87
C ASN A 44 1.60 -11.88 -8.16
N LEU A 45 2.22 -10.69 -8.13
CA LEU A 45 2.90 -10.12 -9.29
C LEU A 45 4.11 -10.97 -9.73
N GLU A 46 4.61 -11.86 -8.87
CA GLU A 46 5.67 -12.84 -9.17
C GLU A 46 5.30 -13.84 -10.28
N ASN A 47 4.00 -14.04 -10.56
CA ASN A 47 3.51 -14.92 -11.63
C ASN A 47 3.13 -14.16 -12.90
N VAL A 48 3.45 -12.85 -13.00
CA VAL A 48 3.28 -12.11 -14.24
C VAL A 48 4.25 -12.69 -15.27
N PRO A 49 3.76 -13.14 -16.44
CA PRO A 49 4.63 -13.72 -17.44
C PRO A 49 5.72 -12.74 -17.87
N TYR A 50 6.96 -13.22 -18.06
CA TYR A 50 8.11 -12.42 -18.52
C TYR A 50 7.88 -11.61 -19.80
N TRP A 51 6.85 -11.92 -20.59
CA TRP A 51 6.46 -11.17 -21.80
C TRP A 51 5.48 -10.01 -21.53
N CYS A 52 4.90 -9.94 -20.33
CA CYS A 52 4.12 -8.81 -19.82
C CYS A 52 4.99 -7.80 -19.05
N ASP A 53 6.23 -8.18 -18.72
CA ASP A 53 7.15 -7.35 -17.96
C ASP A 53 8.17 -6.70 -18.90
N GLU A 54 7.99 -5.41 -19.21
CA GLU A 54 8.94 -4.65 -20.02
C GLU A 54 10.29 -4.45 -19.30
N LYS A 55 10.41 -4.83 -18.02
CA LYS A 55 11.61 -4.68 -17.19
C LYS A 55 12.17 -6.04 -16.77
N ALA A 56 12.79 -6.76 -17.70
CA ALA A 56 13.50 -8.01 -17.43
C ALA A 56 14.73 -7.90 -16.48
N LEU A 57 14.87 -6.81 -15.74
CA LEU A 57 15.86 -6.56 -14.69
C LEU A 57 15.10 -6.10 -13.46
N VAL A 58 15.17 -6.89 -12.38
CA VAL A 58 14.64 -6.53 -11.06
C VAL A 58 15.15 -5.12 -10.73
N ASP A 59 14.23 -4.17 -10.69
CA ASP A 59 14.52 -2.77 -10.39
C ASP A 59 15.02 -2.71 -8.94
N GLU A 60 16.08 -1.94 -8.63
CA GLU A 60 16.57 -1.82 -7.24
C GLU A 60 15.45 -1.38 -6.27
N ARG A 61 14.44 -0.68 -6.79
CA ARG A 61 13.23 -0.30 -6.05
C ARG A 61 12.36 -1.50 -5.67
N GLU A 62 12.26 -2.50 -6.53
CA GLU A 62 11.49 -3.72 -6.28
C GLU A 62 12.14 -4.58 -5.20
N ALA A 63 13.45 -4.75 -5.26
CA ALA A 63 14.22 -5.41 -4.20
C ALA A 63 14.07 -4.70 -2.85
N HIS A 64 13.99 -3.37 -2.84
CA HIS A 64 13.70 -2.60 -1.63
C HIS A 64 12.29 -2.89 -1.07
N PHE A 65 11.26 -3.00 -1.92
CA PHE A 65 9.91 -3.30 -1.46
C PHE A 65 9.80 -4.71 -0.87
N SER A 66 10.36 -5.73 -1.52
CA SER A 66 10.38 -7.11 -0.99
C SER A 66 11.08 -7.18 0.36
N TRP A 67 12.24 -6.54 0.51
CA TRP A 67 12.97 -6.54 1.79
C TRP A 67 12.15 -5.90 2.92
N VAL A 68 11.49 -4.77 2.66
CA VAL A 68 10.64 -4.06 3.63
C VAL A 68 9.48 -4.94 4.11
N GLU A 69 8.88 -5.70 3.21
CA GLU A 69 7.76 -6.60 3.53
C GLU A 69 8.21 -7.85 4.28
N GLU A 70 9.28 -8.51 3.82
CA GLU A 70 9.89 -9.68 4.48
C GLU A 70 10.29 -9.39 5.94
N HIS A 71 10.73 -8.16 6.23
CA HIS A 71 11.17 -7.75 7.56
C HIS A 71 10.04 -7.11 8.39
N GLY A 72 8.82 -7.02 7.86
CA GLY A 72 7.67 -6.47 8.59
C GLY A 72 7.87 -5.04 9.07
N VAL A 73 8.55 -4.19 8.28
CA VAL A 73 8.97 -2.84 8.68
C VAL A 73 7.78 -1.89 8.93
N TYR A 74 6.60 -2.22 8.40
CA TYR A 74 5.37 -1.46 8.62
C TYR A 74 4.14 -2.38 8.71
N ASP A 75 3.05 -1.88 9.29
CA ASP A 75 1.73 -2.49 9.25
C ASP A 75 0.64 -1.46 8.87
N ILE A 76 -0.48 -1.95 8.33
CA ILE A 76 -1.65 -1.14 7.95
C ILE A 76 -2.90 -1.74 8.57
N GLN A 77 -3.62 -0.92 9.33
CA GLN A 77 -4.89 -1.28 9.96
C GLN A 77 -5.93 -0.16 9.74
N PRO A 78 -7.17 -0.46 9.30
CA PRO A 78 -7.61 -1.74 8.72
C PRO A 78 -7.08 -1.93 7.30
N ARG A 79 -6.68 -3.16 6.95
CA ARG A 79 -6.17 -3.49 5.61
C ARG A 79 -7.25 -3.51 4.53
N SER A 80 -8.50 -3.75 4.90
CA SER A 80 -9.65 -3.75 4.00
C SER A 80 -10.92 -3.38 4.73
N GLY A 81 -11.94 -2.98 3.98
CA GLY A 81 -13.22 -2.60 4.55
C GLY A 81 -14.23 -2.15 3.51
N ALA A 82 -15.34 -1.60 4.00
CA ALA A 82 -16.39 -1.03 3.19
C ALA A 82 -16.73 0.38 3.68
N ILE A 83 -16.99 1.30 2.75
CA ILE A 83 -17.36 2.68 3.00
C ILE A 83 -18.76 2.91 2.44
N PRO A 84 -19.77 3.21 3.27
CA PRO A 84 -21.10 3.59 2.80
C PRO A 84 -21.06 4.85 1.91
N PRO A 85 -22.11 5.09 1.11
CA PRO A 85 -22.26 6.33 0.35
C PRO A 85 -22.21 7.57 1.26
N GLY A 86 -21.40 8.56 0.90
CA GLY A 86 -21.28 9.83 1.63
C GLY A 86 -20.47 9.75 2.93
N ASP A 87 -19.87 8.60 3.24
CA ASP A 87 -19.16 8.37 4.50
C ASP A 87 -17.63 8.42 4.33
N PHE A 88 -16.89 8.35 5.44
CA PHE A 88 -15.43 8.27 5.46
C PHE A 88 -14.91 7.42 6.62
N LEU A 89 -13.73 6.82 6.45
CA LEU A 89 -12.95 6.20 7.54
C LEU A 89 -11.60 6.91 7.72
N HIS A 90 -10.99 6.75 8.89
CA HIS A 90 -9.67 7.27 9.26
C HIS A 90 -8.82 6.20 9.95
#